data_AF-A0A857VF60-F1
#
_entry.id   AF-A0A857VF60-F1
#
_cell.length_a   1.000
_cell.length_b   1.000
_cell.length_c   1.000
_cell.angle_alpha   90.00
_cell.angle_beta   90.00
_cell.angle_gamma   90.00
#
_symmetry.space_group_name_H-M   'P 1'
#
loop_
_entity.id
_entity.type
_entity.pdbx_description
1 polymer ?
#
loop_
_entity_poly.entity_id
_entity_poly.type
_entity_poly.pdbx_seq_one_letter_code
_entity_poly.pdbx_strand_id
1 'polypeptide(L)'
;MSERGRPLMSAGNRDIETAWKYALRYAGEGGHIATLPEIIEAREAAHKSFYGNHHGKMGRDEVPLMRAWNQAYTSASGEYVGTGADHRQKIIVAHGVGPLSTLDGITEAYDHDLQENPGGVISTEQFRSLENGDYGEVKVIDVDAFVPSAGQVYKDDVNIPEVTVLDKVDYENFVRKRCLAANGERLLDLHQAMRDPLTRMRLGSQACRYLCTQANLAEDVLRRAGRLIYGDPVHIIEPVFETRGHDLSEPMPRHLSYTEHMERIAALGRNAAAHILGIGDFQALYARRNEMLISPYFADPGSFSNFVAVPKEADIEAGIGKLPTAEEILSEDPERFMRSTDGENVSVITPVRLGDIGGKTFTRYPKDSLKKPYMDSSDMEYLVKSCTPVGECKTFMVDEEFFLRYTLDQVRRIKPRGANAYRIVDIGNRHEHKPGYTLVTVQFFKADIDTSRRVPRTEEISTDFDKLMDARGVRYQNNSDN
;
A
#
# COMPACT_ATOMS: atom_id res chain seq x y z
N MET A 1 30.64 -6.43 -16.03
CA MET A 1 29.92 -5.40 -16.79
C MET A 1 28.51 -5.87 -17.12
N SER A 2 27.49 -5.27 -16.51
CA SER A 2 26.65 -4.35 -17.28
C SER A 2 26.56 -3.06 -16.46
N GLU A 3 26.96 -1.95 -17.07
CA GLU A 3 26.94 -0.59 -16.54
C GLU A 3 25.48 -0.06 -16.46
N ARG A 4 24.57 -0.83 -15.87
CA ARG A 4 23.21 -0.38 -15.57
C ARG A 4 23.07 -0.32 -14.06
N GLY A 5 22.61 0.82 -13.58
CA GLY A 5 22.33 1.04 -12.16
C GLY A 5 21.32 0.03 -11.62
N ARG A 6 21.19 -0.04 -10.30
CA ARG A 6 20.22 -0.93 -9.65
C ARG A 6 18.80 -0.38 -9.88
N PRO A 7 17.80 -1.22 -10.14
CA PRO A 7 16.42 -0.72 -10.23
C PRO A 7 15.94 -0.24 -8.85
N LEU A 8 14.93 0.62 -8.87
CA LEU A 8 14.16 0.93 -7.67
C LEU A 8 13.34 -0.30 -7.31
N MET A 9 13.11 -0.54 -6.02
CA MET A 9 12.30 -1.67 -5.58
C MET A 9 11.26 -1.24 -4.55
N SER A 10 10.02 -1.63 -4.76
CA SER A 10 8.96 -1.44 -3.78
C SER A 10 8.99 -2.52 -2.69
N ALA A 11 8.88 -2.12 -1.43
CA ALA A 11 8.86 -2.97 -0.26
C ALA A 11 7.50 -2.85 0.42
N GLY A 12 6.61 -3.77 0.07
CA GLY A 12 5.25 -3.82 0.59
C GLY A 12 5.14 -4.64 1.88
N ASN A 13 4.53 -4.07 2.93
CA ASN A 13 4.21 -4.78 4.17
C ASN A 13 2.93 -4.24 4.81
N ARG A 14 2.34 -5.02 5.73
CA ARG A 14 1.14 -4.63 6.50
C ARG A 14 1.45 -3.62 7.61
N ASP A 15 2.71 -3.54 8.04
CA ASP A 15 3.16 -2.53 8.98
C ASP A 15 4.21 -1.62 8.35
N ILE A 16 4.13 -0.34 8.71
CA ILE A 16 4.95 0.70 8.09
C ILE A 16 6.42 0.60 8.47
N GLU A 17 6.70 0.19 9.70
CA GLU A 17 8.05 0.05 10.24
C GLU A 17 8.83 -1.01 9.46
N THR A 18 8.23 -2.18 9.25
CA THR A 18 8.83 -3.28 8.51
C THR A 18 8.93 -2.94 7.02
N ALA A 19 7.92 -2.30 6.43
CA ALA A 19 8.00 -1.83 5.05
C ALA A 19 9.17 -0.84 4.85
N TRP A 20 9.31 0.13 5.76
CA TRP A 20 10.38 1.12 5.75
C TRP A 20 11.76 0.48 5.93
N LYS A 21 11.92 -0.35 6.96
CA LYS A 21 13.18 -1.06 7.24
C LYS A 21 13.58 -1.97 6.08
N TYR A 22 12.62 -2.65 5.46
CA TYR A 22 12.89 -3.51 4.31
C TYR A 22 13.35 -2.71 3.09
N ALA A 23 12.68 -1.59 2.80
CA ALA A 23 13.09 -0.69 1.73
C ALA A 23 14.50 -0.13 1.96
N LEU A 24 14.79 0.39 3.17
CA LEU A 24 16.13 0.90 3.51
C LEU A 24 17.21 -0.20 3.44
N ARG A 25 16.88 -1.42 3.89
CA ARG A 25 17.80 -2.56 3.79
C ARG A 25 18.19 -2.85 2.34
N TYR A 26 17.24 -2.77 1.40
CA TYR A 26 17.54 -2.90 -0.04
C TYR A 26 18.33 -1.72 -0.59
N ALA A 27 17.95 -0.49 -0.23
CA ALA A 27 18.60 0.74 -0.68
C ALA A 27 20.11 0.72 -0.35
N GLY A 28 20.46 0.23 0.84
CA GLY A 28 21.84 0.07 1.28
C GLY A 28 22.50 1.40 1.65
N GLU A 29 23.81 1.38 1.86
CA GLU A 29 24.56 2.57 2.26
C GLU A 29 24.52 3.66 1.18
N GLY A 30 24.14 4.88 1.59
CA GLY A 30 23.98 6.02 0.69
C GLY A 30 22.76 5.95 -0.23
N GLY A 31 21.90 4.94 -0.10
CA GLY A 31 20.56 4.93 -0.69
C GLY A 31 19.52 5.53 0.27
N HIS A 32 18.30 5.73 -0.24
CA HIS A 32 17.21 6.38 0.49
C HIS A 32 15.84 5.79 0.11
N ILE A 33 14.80 6.23 0.82
CA ILE A 33 13.40 5.98 0.43
C ILE A 33 12.99 7.05 -0.57
N ALA A 34 12.38 6.63 -1.68
CA ALA A 34 11.99 7.51 -2.76
C ALA A 34 11.02 8.60 -2.29
N THR A 35 11.24 9.81 -2.78
CA THR A 35 10.27 10.90 -2.74
C THR A 35 9.14 10.68 -3.74
N LEU A 36 8.00 11.32 -3.54
CA LEU A 36 6.89 11.28 -4.51
C LEU A 36 7.32 11.74 -5.92
N PRO A 37 8.11 12.82 -6.10
CA PRO A 37 8.69 13.17 -7.39
C PRO A 37 9.49 12.00 -8.01
N GLU A 38 10.39 11.34 -7.29
CA GLU A 38 11.17 10.21 -7.84
C GLU A 38 10.29 9.03 -8.28
N ILE A 39 9.22 8.74 -7.54
CA ILE A 39 8.22 7.73 -7.94
C ILE A 39 7.53 8.15 -9.26
N ILE A 40 7.21 9.42 -9.42
CA ILE A 40 6.64 9.99 -10.65
C ILE A 40 7.62 9.85 -11.81
N GLU A 41 8.90 10.16 -11.60
CA GLU A 41 9.94 9.99 -12.63
C GLU A 41 10.05 8.53 -13.08
N ALA A 42 10.04 7.59 -12.13
CA ALA A 42 10.09 6.16 -12.43
C ALA A 42 8.83 5.66 -13.16
N ARG A 43 7.64 6.18 -12.84
CA ARG A 43 6.38 5.92 -13.57
C ARG A 43 6.46 6.43 -15.02
N GLU A 44 6.95 7.65 -15.21
CA GLU A 44 7.14 8.25 -16.53
C GLU A 44 8.16 7.49 -17.37
N ALA A 45 9.27 7.06 -16.76
CA ALA A 45 10.28 6.27 -17.43
C ALA A 45 9.74 4.91 -17.89
N ALA A 46 8.98 4.22 -17.03
CA ALA A 46 8.30 2.97 -17.40
C ALA A 46 7.34 3.17 -18.58
N HIS A 47 6.56 4.26 -18.58
CA HIS A 47 5.68 4.62 -19.69
C HIS A 47 6.47 4.86 -20.99
N LYS A 48 7.51 5.71 -20.93
CA LYS A 48 8.37 6.02 -22.08
C LYS A 48 9.05 4.77 -22.65
N SER A 49 9.56 3.89 -21.81
CA SER A 49 10.20 2.64 -22.23
C SER A 49 9.23 1.71 -22.95
N PHE A 50 8.00 1.57 -22.44
CA PHE A 50 6.96 0.73 -23.05
C PHE A 50 6.53 1.26 -24.44
N TYR A 51 6.16 2.54 -24.53
CA TYR A 51 5.66 3.12 -25.78
C TYR A 51 6.77 3.46 -26.80
N GLY A 52 7.98 3.79 -26.33
CA GLY A 52 9.12 4.15 -27.18
C GLY A 52 9.77 2.95 -27.88
N ASN A 53 9.83 1.78 -27.24
CA ASN A 53 10.52 0.61 -27.80
C ASN A 53 9.60 -0.37 -28.55
N HIS A 54 8.28 -0.35 -28.32
CA HIS A 54 7.41 -1.46 -28.75
C HIS A 54 6.18 -1.06 -29.58
N HIS A 55 6.03 0.22 -29.94
CA HIS A 55 4.83 0.73 -30.64
C HIS A 55 3.50 0.26 -29.99
N GLY A 56 3.50 0.05 -28.66
CA GLY A 56 2.30 -0.37 -27.91
C GLY A 56 1.84 -1.82 -28.10
N LYS A 57 2.69 -2.75 -28.57
CA LYS A 57 2.32 -4.18 -28.63
C LYS A 57 2.41 -4.85 -27.25
N MET A 58 1.29 -5.42 -26.81
CA MET A 58 1.17 -6.20 -25.56
C MET A 58 2.08 -7.44 -25.56
N GLY A 59 2.82 -7.67 -24.47
CA GLY A 59 3.81 -8.75 -24.34
C GLY A 59 4.50 -8.79 -22.96
N ARG A 60 5.63 -9.51 -22.84
CA ARG A 60 6.38 -9.64 -21.55
C ARG A 60 6.85 -8.30 -20.96
N ASP A 61 6.94 -7.26 -21.79
CA ASP A 61 7.40 -5.93 -21.42
C ASP A 61 6.31 -5.03 -20.82
N GLU A 62 5.08 -5.53 -20.65
CA GLU A 62 4.00 -4.84 -19.93
C GLU A 62 4.21 -4.85 -18.40
N VAL A 63 4.96 -5.83 -17.89
CA VAL A 63 5.14 -6.04 -16.44
C VAL A 63 5.74 -4.82 -15.72
N PRO A 64 6.80 -4.15 -16.21
CA PRO A 64 7.31 -2.93 -15.59
C PRO A 64 6.31 -1.77 -15.60
N LEU A 65 5.55 -1.60 -16.70
CA LEU A 65 4.50 -0.58 -16.80
C LEU A 65 3.39 -0.85 -15.78
N MET A 66 2.89 -2.09 -15.73
CA MET A 66 1.86 -2.50 -14.78
C MET A 66 2.32 -2.36 -13.33
N ARG A 67 3.58 -2.68 -13.02
CA ARG A 67 4.11 -2.47 -11.67
C ARG A 67 4.09 -1.00 -11.32
N ALA A 68 4.71 -0.16 -12.16
CA ALA A 68 4.83 1.25 -11.89
C ALA A 68 3.47 1.97 -11.79
N TRP A 69 2.49 1.63 -12.62
CA TRP A 69 1.21 2.35 -12.67
C TRP A 69 0.08 1.67 -11.89
N ASN A 70 0.01 0.33 -11.84
CA ASN A 70 -1.10 -0.40 -11.20
C ASN A 70 -0.78 -0.85 -9.76
N GLN A 71 0.02 -0.05 -9.05
CA GLN A 71 0.32 -0.26 -7.63
C GLN A 71 0.26 1.08 -6.90
N ALA A 72 -0.26 1.04 -5.69
CA ALA A 72 -0.12 2.14 -4.76
C ALA A 72 1.30 2.16 -4.16
N TYR A 73 1.86 3.36 -4.00
CA TYR A 73 3.17 3.56 -3.39
C TYR A 73 3.12 4.61 -2.29
N THR A 74 3.93 4.35 -1.26
CA THR A 74 4.22 5.30 -0.17
C THR A 74 5.58 5.94 -0.43
N SER A 75 5.74 7.22 -0.10
CA SER A 75 6.98 7.96 -0.33
C SER A 75 7.56 8.57 0.96
N ALA A 76 8.77 9.14 0.86
CA ALA A 76 9.38 10.00 1.88
C ALA A 76 8.99 11.48 1.74
N SER A 77 7.90 11.79 1.02
CA SER A 77 7.33 13.13 0.94
C SER A 77 6.26 13.35 1.99
N GLY A 78 6.24 14.53 2.60
CA GLY A 78 5.26 14.93 3.60
C GLY A 78 4.52 16.20 3.21
N GLU A 79 3.27 16.31 3.63
CA GLU A 79 2.48 17.53 3.60
C GLU A 79 2.11 17.94 5.02
N TYR A 80 2.18 19.23 5.31
CA TYR A 80 1.99 19.78 6.64
C TYR A 80 1.07 20.98 6.57
N VAL A 81 0.17 21.11 7.54
CA VAL A 81 -0.69 22.29 7.68
C VAL A 81 -0.63 22.81 9.09
N GLY A 82 -0.37 24.10 9.24
CA GLY A 82 -0.16 24.69 10.56
C GLY A 82 -0.09 26.21 10.51
N THR A 83 0.10 26.80 11.68
CA THR A 83 0.27 28.25 11.82
C THR A 83 1.74 28.62 11.74
N GLY A 84 2.09 29.40 10.71
CA GLY A 84 3.45 29.89 10.49
C GLY A 84 3.90 30.95 11.49
N ALA A 85 5.16 31.37 11.35
CA ALA A 85 5.77 32.40 12.19
C ALA A 85 5.08 33.77 12.10
N ASP A 86 4.43 34.05 10.98
CA ASP A 86 3.63 35.27 10.73
C ASP A 86 2.16 35.15 11.18
N HIS A 87 1.83 34.10 11.95
CA HIS A 87 0.49 33.79 12.44
C HIS A 87 -0.56 33.45 11.36
N ARG A 88 -0.15 33.30 10.09
CA ARG A 88 -1.04 32.82 9.03
C ARG A 88 -1.01 31.31 8.92
N GLN A 89 -2.10 30.72 8.45
CA GLN A 89 -2.14 29.29 8.14
C GLN A 89 -1.40 29.00 6.84
N LYS A 90 -0.55 27.98 6.85
CA LYS A 90 0.28 27.59 5.70
C LYS A 90 0.10 26.12 5.40
N ILE A 91 0.21 25.77 4.13
CA ILE A 91 0.37 24.41 3.63
C ILE A 91 1.83 24.29 3.18
N ILE A 92 2.55 23.30 3.71
CA ILE A 92 3.94 23.03 3.37
C ILE A 92 4.02 21.64 2.76
N VAL A 93 4.67 21.51 1.61
CA VAL A 93 5.01 20.21 1.01
C VAL A 93 6.52 20.06 1.06
N ALA A 94 7.00 18.95 1.62
CA ALA A 94 8.41 18.60 1.69
C ALA A 94 8.70 17.26 1.00
N HIS A 95 9.78 17.17 0.24
CA HIS A 95 10.20 15.98 -0.50
C HIS A 95 11.54 15.47 0.02
N GLY A 96 11.54 14.30 0.67
CA GLY A 96 12.76 13.64 1.15
C GLY A 96 13.42 14.32 2.35
N VAL A 97 12.78 15.36 2.90
CA VAL A 97 13.21 16.11 4.08
C VAL A 97 12.03 16.38 5.01
N GLY A 98 12.31 16.79 6.24
CA GLY A 98 11.28 17.10 7.24
C GLY A 98 10.92 15.94 8.17
N PRO A 99 9.99 16.16 9.13
CA PRO A 99 9.64 15.16 10.14
C PRO A 99 9.21 13.81 9.55
N LEU A 100 8.40 13.79 8.48
CA LEU A 100 7.89 12.56 7.88
C LEU A 100 8.85 11.90 6.89
N SER A 101 10.09 12.40 6.74
CA SER A 101 11.12 11.79 5.88
C SER A 101 11.94 10.71 6.60
N THR A 102 11.66 10.42 7.87
CA THR A 102 12.36 9.43 8.70
C THR A 102 11.39 8.55 9.45
N LEU A 103 11.76 7.28 9.70
CA LEU A 103 10.91 6.38 10.48
C LEU A 103 10.62 6.93 11.88
N ASP A 104 11.61 7.49 12.57
CA ASP A 104 11.43 8.03 13.92
C ASP A 104 10.44 9.21 13.93
N GLY A 105 10.57 10.15 12.99
CA GLY A 105 9.65 11.29 12.90
C GLY A 105 8.26 10.89 12.41
N ILE A 106 8.16 9.85 11.59
CA ILE A 106 6.88 9.21 11.26
C ILE A 106 6.26 8.61 12.53
N THR A 107 6.99 7.77 13.27
CA THR A 107 6.49 7.17 14.51
C THR A 107 6.06 8.27 15.46
N GLU A 108 6.87 9.29 15.73
CA GLU A 108 6.52 10.42 16.60
C GLU A 108 5.25 11.16 16.16
N ALA A 109 5.09 11.41 14.86
CA ALA A 109 3.94 12.13 14.33
C ALA A 109 2.63 11.34 14.45
N TYR A 110 2.70 10.01 14.48
CA TYR A 110 1.53 9.13 14.53
C TYR A 110 1.39 8.37 15.88
N ASP A 111 2.34 8.54 16.82
CA ASP A 111 2.40 7.92 18.16
C ASP A 111 1.49 8.66 19.13
N HIS A 112 0.18 8.55 18.94
CA HIS A 112 -0.80 9.16 19.82
C HIS A 112 -1.81 8.14 20.32
N ASP A 113 -1.83 7.98 21.65
CA ASP A 113 -2.78 7.23 22.51
C ASP A 113 -4.24 7.74 22.41
N LEU A 114 -4.58 8.43 21.33
CA LEU A 114 -5.86 9.06 21.16
C LEU A 114 -6.87 7.99 20.76
N GLN A 115 -7.86 7.79 21.63
CA GLN A 115 -9.14 7.15 21.28
C GLN A 115 -9.80 7.78 20.04
N GLU A 116 -9.32 8.96 19.61
CA GLU A 116 -9.64 9.70 18.39
C GLU A 116 -8.35 10.02 17.61
N ASN A 117 -7.87 9.14 16.73
CA ASN A 117 -6.70 9.45 15.92
C ASN A 117 -7.09 10.45 14.79
N PRO A 118 -6.68 11.73 14.84
CA PRO A 118 -7.04 12.71 13.82
C PRO A 118 -6.18 12.56 12.55
N GLY A 119 -5.10 11.80 12.61
CA GLY A 119 -4.03 11.79 11.60
C GLY A 119 -2.67 12.11 12.24
N GLY A 120 -1.67 12.36 11.41
CA GLY A 120 -0.33 12.70 11.88
C GLY A 120 -0.27 14.13 12.42
N VAL A 121 0.48 14.35 13.50
CA VAL A 121 0.60 15.65 14.14
C VAL A 121 2.05 15.93 14.53
N ILE A 122 2.56 17.10 14.18
CA ILE A 122 3.90 17.55 14.55
C ILE A 122 3.85 18.73 15.53
N SER A 123 4.98 19.01 16.18
CA SER A 123 5.11 20.19 17.03
C SER A 123 5.07 21.49 16.21
N THR A 124 4.68 22.58 16.87
CA THR A 124 4.73 23.92 16.26
C THR A 124 6.17 24.30 15.88
N GLU A 125 7.15 23.83 16.64
CA GLU A 125 8.57 24.06 16.37
C GLU A 125 9.02 23.34 15.09
N GLN A 126 8.70 22.03 14.96
CA GLN A 126 8.98 21.28 13.72
C GLN A 126 8.32 21.94 12.49
N PHE A 127 7.08 22.44 12.61
CA PHE A 127 6.41 23.14 11.53
C PHE A 127 7.12 24.45 11.13
N ARG A 128 7.59 25.23 12.12
CA ARG A 128 8.36 26.46 11.86
C ARG A 128 9.74 26.17 11.30
N SER A 129 10.37 25.07 11.70
CA SER A 129 11.64 24.63 11.11
C SER A 129 11.52 24.25 9.64
N LEU A 130 10.40 23.63 9.24
CA LEU A 130 10.07 23.44 7.82
C LEU A 130 9.92 24.79 7.09
N GLU A 131 9.17 25.72 7.67
CA GLU A 131 8.94 27.06 7.10
C GLU A 131 10.24 27.87 6.95
N ASN A 132 11.16 27.76 7.91
CA ASN A 132 12.40 28.54 7.96
C ASN A 132 13.53 27.96 7.10
N GLY A 133 13.37 26.74 6.59
CA GLY A 133 14.37 26.06 5.77
C GLY A 133 15.45 25.32 6.54
N ASP A 134 15.17 24.96 7.80
CA ASP A 134 16.09 24.15 8.61
C ASP A 134 16.26 22.73 8.02
N TYR A 135 15.31 22.29 7.19
CA TYR A 135 15.32 20.98 6.53
C TYR A 135 15.80 21.01 5.07
N GLY A 136 15.91 22.18 4.43
CA GLY A 136 16.21 22.27 3.00
C GLY A 136 15.83 23.62 2.39
N GLU A 137 16.04 23.78 1.08
CA GLU A 137 15.69 25.02 0.38
C GLU A 137 14.17 25.22 0.40
N VAL A 138 13.74 26.39 0.88
CA VAL A 138 12.33 26.78 0.96
C VAL A 138 12.00 27.75 -0.16
N LYS A 139 10.91 27.44 -0.87
CA LYS A 139 10.28 28.36 -1.83
C LYS A 139 8.83 28.60 -1.51
N VAL A 140 8.47 29.86 -1.35
CA VAL A 140 7.07 30.29 -1.26
C VAL A 140 6.47 30.32 -2.66
N ILE A 141 5.34 29.63 -2.84
CA ILE A 141 4.63 29.51 -4.10
C ILE A 141 3.42 30.44 -4.09
N ASP A 142 3.33 31.32 -5.08
CA ASP A 142 2.14 32.14 -5.31
C ASP A 142 1.01 31.27 -5.88
N VAL A 143 -0.24 31.52 -5.48
CA VAL A 143 -1.39 30.72 -5.92
C VAL A 143 -1.62 30.76 -7.43
N ASP A 144 -1.19 31.82 -8.11
CA ASP A 144 -1.27 31.97 -9.56
C ASP A 144 0.01 31.53 -10.29
N ALA A 145 1.02 31.00 -9.58
CA ALA A 145 2.35 30.67 -10.15
C ALA A 145 2.31 29.72 -11.35
N PHE A 146 1.30 28.85 -11.44
CA PHE A 146 1.15 27.86 -12.52
C PHE A 146 0.01 28.18 -13.48
N VAL A 147 -0.61 29.36 -13.36
CA VAL A 147 -1.64 29.82 -14.29
C VAL A 147 -0.96 30.36 -15.55
N PRO A 148 -1.09 29.70 -16.71
CA PRO A 148 -0.44 30.18 -17.92
C PRO A 148 -1.04 31.51 -18.36
N SER A 149 -0.22 32.38 -18.95
CA SER A 149 -0.72 33.55 -19.67
C SER A 149 -1.59 33.12 -20.86
N ALA A 150 -2.52 33.98 -21.27
CA ALA A 150 -3.41 33.69 -22.39
C ALA A 150 -2.63 33.27 -23.64
N GLY A 151 -2.97 32.09 -24.19
CA GLY A 151 -2.31 31.52 -25.37
C GLY A 151 -1.00 30.75 -25.11
N GLN A 152 -0.57 30.62 -23.85
CA GLN A 152 0.58 29.78 -23.50
C GLN A 152 0.16 28.36 -23.08
N VAL A 153 1.02 27.40 -23.39
CA VAL A 153 0.92 26.01 -22.90
C VAL A 153 1.46 25.89 -21.48
N TYR A 154 0.93 24.93 -20.73
CA TYR A 154 1.46 24.56 -19.42
C TYR A 154 2.89 24.02 -19.56
N LYS A 155 3.76 24.39 -18.62
CA LYS A 155 5.18 24.01 -18.63
C LYS A 155 5.63 23.54 -17.26
N ASP A 156 6.64 22.68 -17.30
CA ASP A 156 7.38 22.16 -16.15
C ASP A 156 8.61 23.02 -15.82
N ASP A 157 8.57 24.31 -16.16
CA ASP A 157 9.70 25.25 -16.02
C ASP A 157 9.83 25.86 -14.61
N VAL A 158 8.82 25.69 -13.77
CA VAL A 158 8.88 26.09 -12.37
C VAL A 158 9.61 25.03 -11.57
N ASN A 159 10.84 25.35 -11.13
CA ASN A 159 11.59 24.51 -10.21
C ASN A 159 10.84 24.36 -8.87
N ILE A 160 10.60 23.13 -8.44
CA ILE A 160 10.05 22.76 -7.13
C ILE A 160 11.21 22.26 -6.26
N PRO A 161 11.66 23.02 -5.25
CA PRO A 161 12.73 22.59 -4.34
C PRO A 161 12.22 21.56 -3.32
N GLU A 162 13.08 21.16 -2.38
CA GLU A 162 12.75 20.18 -1.35
C GLU A 162 11.58 20.63 -0.48
N VAL A 163 11.45 21.92 -0.19
CA VAL A 163 10.35 22.47 0.63
C VAL A 163 9.63 23.60 -0.10
N THR A 164 8.31 23.46 -0.25
CA THR A 164 7.45 24.50 -0.80
C THR A 164 6.38 24.93 0.19
N VAL A 165 6.08 26.23 0.21
CA VAL A 165 5.15 26.84 1.16
C VAL A 165 4.06 27.60 0.41
N LEU A 166 2.81 27.38 0.79
CA LEU A 166 1.63 28.01 0.24
C LEU A 166 0.79 28.63 1.37
N ASP A 167 0.31 29.86 1.19
CA ASP A 167 -0.65 30.44 2.13
C ASP A 167 -2.00 29.74 1.97
N LYS A 168 -2.54 29.18 3.07
CA LYS A 168 -3.76 28.37 3.03
C LYS A 168 -4.97 29.21 2.65
N VAL A 169 -5.05 30.44 3.14
CA VAL A 169 -6.20 31.32 2.89
C VAL A 169 -6.20 31.78 1.43
N ASP A 170 -5.04 32.13 0.90
CA ASP A 170 -4.90 32.48 -0.52
C ASP A 170 -5.28 31.28 -1.40
N TYR A 171 -4.82 30.08 -1.03
CA TYR A 171 -5.16 28.85 -1.75
C TYR A 171 -6.66 28.58 -1.76
N GLU A 172 -7.33 28.60 -0.60
CA GLU A 172 -8.78 28.40 -0.51
C GLU A 172 -9.57 29.42 -1.34
N ASN A 173 -9.11 30.67 -1.35
CA ASN A 173 -9.69 31.72 -2.18
C ASN A 173 -9.48 31.44 -3.68
N PHE A 174 -8.30 30.94 -4.07
CA PHE A 174 -8.02 30.48 -5.43
C PHE A 174 -8.98 29.35 -5.86
N VAL A 175 -9.15 28.34 -5.00
CA VAL A 175 -10.07 27.20 -5.24
C VAL A 175 -11.49 27.70 -5.47
N ARG A 176 -11.98 28.55 -4.57
CA ARG A 176 -13.36 29.08 -4.61
C ARG A 176 -13.59 29.93 -5.85
N LYS A 177 -12.67 30.84 -6.18
CA LYS A 177 -12.80 31.75 -7.34
C LYS A 177 -12.84 31.00 -8.67
N ARG A 178 -12.14 29.87 -8.77
CA ARG A 178 -12.03 29.09 -10.01
C ARG A 178 -12.98 27.89 -10.07
N CYS A 179 -13.94 27.79 -9.14
CA CYS A 179 -14.93 26.71 -9.05
C CYS A 179 -14.28 25.31 -9.09
N LEU A 180 -13.13 25.15 -8.44
CA LEU A 180 -12.35 23.91 -8.48
C LEU A 180 -12.90 22.80 -7.55
N ALA A 181 -14.01 23.05 -6.85
CA ALA A 181 -14.68 22.06 -6.01
C ALA A 181 -16.20 22.31 -6.01
N ALA A 182 -16.98 21.29 -6.33
CA ALA A 182 -18.40 21.23 -5.99
C ALA A 182 -18.59 20.03 -5.06
N ASN A 183 -19.13 20.28 -3.85
CA ASN A 183 -19.56 19.26 -2.88
C ASN A 183 -18.48 18.59 -2.00
N GLY A 184 -17.35 19.23 -1.72
CA GLY A 184 -16.38 18.75 -0.73
C GLY A 184 -15.42 17.67 -1.23
N GLU A 185 -15.75 16.96 -2.31
CA GLU A 185 -14.81 16.15 -3.08
C GLU A 185 -14.19 17.01 -4.19
N ARG A 186 -12.86 17.17 -4.17
CA ARG A 186 -12.17 17.97 -5.17
C ARG A 186 -11.77 17.11 -6.36
N LEU A 187 -12.70 16.93 -7.27
CA LEU A 187 -12.47 16.31 -8.58
C LEU A 187 -11.98 17.37 -9.55
N LEU A 188 -10.67 17.46 -9.77
CA LEU A 188 -10.10 18.35 -10.78
C LEU A 188 -10.08 17.65 -12.13
N ASP A 189 -10.41 18.35 -13.22
CA ASP A 189 -10.03 17.94 -14.56
C ASP A 189 -8.53 18.17 -14.82
N LEU A 190 -8.02 17.68 -15.96
CA LEU A 190 -6.61 17.80 -16.33
C LEU A 190 -6.11 19.25 -16.33
N HIS A 191 -6.88 20.18 -16.90
CA HIS A 191 -6.49 21.58 -17.00
C HIS A 191 -6.55 22.28 -15.64
N GLN A 192 -7.53 21.94 -14.82
CA GLN A 192 -7.65 22.42 -13.45
C GLN A 192 -6.47 21.95 -12.59
N ALA A 193 -6.09 20.67 -12.68
CA ALA A 193 -4.97 20.14 -11.93
C ALA A 193 -3.60 20.66 -12.40
N MET A 194 -3.44 20.93 -13.70
CA MET A 194 -2.23 21.59 -14.21
C MET A 194 -2.02 23.01 -13.65
N ARG A 195 -3.11 23.70 -13.30
CA ARG A 195 -3.08 25.05 -12.71
C ARG A 195 -3.02 25.03 -11.19
N ASP A 196 -3.31 23.90 -10.57
CA ASP A 196 -3.47 23.82 -9.13
C ASP A 196 -2.10 23.83 -8.43
N PRO A 197 -1.79 24.87 -7.64
CA PRO A 197 -0.46 25.03 -7.07
C PRO A 197 -0.09 23.91 -6.11
N LEU A 198 -1.05 23.38 -5.34
CA LEU A 198 -0.78 22.31 -4.39
C LEU A 198 -0.52 20.98 -5.10
N THR A 199 -1.29 20.64 -6.14
CA THR A 199 -1.03 19.46 -6.99
C THR A 199 0.38 19.55 -7.61
N ARG A 200 0.77 20.74 -8.10
CA ARG A 200 2.11 20.98 -8.66
C ARG A 200 3.22 20.86 -7.60
N MET A 201 2.99 21.38 -6.40
CA MET A 201 3.92 21.22 -5.27
C MET A 201 4.08 19.74 -4.91
N ARG A 202 3.01 18.96 -4.82
CA ARG A 202 3.06 17.54 -4.45
C ARG A 202 3.76 16.66 -5.49
N LEU A 203 3.45 16.88 -6.76
CA LEU A 203 3.96 16.06 -7.87
C LEU A 203 5.38 16.46 -8.32
N GLY A 204 5.86 17.63 -7.86
CA GLY A 204 7.18 18.14 -8.19
C GLY A 204 7.30 18.65 -9.63
N SER A 205 8.56 18.77 -10.08
CA SER A 205 8.88 19.45 -11.34
C SER A 205 8.34 18.77 -12.60
N GLN A 206 8.00 17.47 -12.57
CA GLN A 206 7.47 16.74 -13.74
C GLN A 206 5.93 16.66 -13.79
N ALA A 207 5.23 17.45 -12.97
CA ALA A 207 3.81 17.30 -12.75
C ALA A 207 2.96 17.41 -14.03
N CYS A 208 3.23 18.33 -14.96
CA CYS A 208 2.37 18.49 -16.15
C CYS A 208 2.50 17.29 -17.06
N ARG A 209 3.73 16.85 -17.28
CA ARG A 209 4.01 15.65 -18.07
C ARG A 209 3.32 14.43 -17.46
N TYR A 210 3.48 14.21 -16.16
CA TYR A 210 2.86 13.08 -15.46
C TYR A 210 1.33 13.09 -15.57
N LEU A 211 0.71 14.25 -15.33
CA LEU A 211 -0.74 14.40 -15.44
C LEU A 211 -1.25 14.12 -16.87
N CYS A 212 -0.53 14.56 -17.90
CA CYS A 212 -0.83 14.20 -19.30
C CYS A 212 -0.73 12.69 -19.55
N THR A 213 0.33 12.04 -19.06
CA THR A 213 0.49 10.60 -19.22
C THR A 213 -0.63 9.84 -18.53
N GLN A 214 -0.96 10.21 -17.29
CA GLN A 214 -2.07 9.62 -16.56
C GLN A 214 -3.41 9.81 -17.31
N ALA A 215 -3.64 11.00 -17.88
CA ALA A 215 -4.80 11.28 -18.71
C ALA A 215 -4.91 10.33 -19.91
N ASN A 216 -3.81 10.17 -20.64
CA ASN A 216 -3.76 9.36 -21.84
C ASN A 216 -3.96 7.87 -21.52
N LEU A 217 -3.34 7.39 -20.44
CA LEU A 217 -3.54 6.02 -19.97
C LEU A 217 -5.01 5.80 -19.57
N ALA A 218 -5.62 6.79 -18.89
CA ALA A 218 -7.02 6.72 -18.45
C ALA A 218 -7.96 6.58 -19.62
N GLU A 219 -7.75 7.40 -20.64
CA GLU A 219 -8.52 7.37 -21.87
C GLU A 219 -8.43 6.00 -22.56
N ASP A 220 -7.23 5.41 -22.65
CA ASP A 220 -7.05 4.08 -23.25
C ASP A 220 -7.79 2.98 -22.48
N VAL A 221 -7.71 2.99 -21.14
CA VAL A 221 -8.46 2.02 -20.30
C VAL A 221 -9.97 2.17 -20.48
N LEU A 222 -10.49 3.40 -20.40
CA LEU A 222 -11.92 3.66 -20.57
C LEU A 222 -12.40 3.29 -21.98
N ARG A 223 -11.58 3.56 -23.01
CA ARG A 223 -11.86 3.19 -24.40
C ARG A 223 -11.96 1.68 -24.56
N ARG A 224 -11.00 0.91 -24.03
CA ARG A 224 -11.00 -0.56 -24.09
C ARG A 224 -12.16 -1.18 -23.32
N ALA A 225 -12.58 -0.55 -22.22
CA ALA A 225 -13.74 -0.96 -21.45
C ALA A 225 -15.08 -0.63 -22.12
N GLY A 226 -15.09 0.04 -23.28
CA GLY A 226 -16.32 0.52 -23.94
C GLY A 226 -17.04 1.59 -23.13
N ARG A 227 -16.33 2.26 -22.21
CA ARG A 227 -16.84 3.24 -21.25
C ARG A 227 -16.40 4.66 -21.55
N LEU A 228 -15.67 4.89 -22.64
CA LEU A 228 -15.22 6.22 -23.02
C LEU A 228 -16.43 7.08 -23.42
N ILE A 229 -16.83 7.98 -22.55
CA ILE A 229 -17.68 9.11 -22.91
C ILE A 229 -16.73 10.23 -23.34
N TYR A 230 -16.90 10.75 -24.55
CA TYR A 230 -16.11 11.88 -25.03
C TYR A 230 -16.27 13.06 -24.06
N GLY A 231 -15.15 13.52 -23.49
CA GLY A 231 -15.13 14.65 -22.54
C GLY A 231 -15.05 14.28 -21.06
N ASP A 232 -14.85 13.00 -20.70
CA ASP A 232 -14.66 12.63 -19.30
C ASP A 232 -13.34 13.19 -18.73
N PRO A 233 -13.40 13.90 -17.57
CA PRO A 233 -12.24 14.51 -16.96
C PRO A 233 -11.32 13.44 -16.35
N VAL A 234 -10.02 13.69 -16.41
CA VAL A 234 -9.03 12.99 -15.59
C VAL A 234 -9.30 13.39 -14.16
N HIS A 235 -10.10 12.60 -13.44
CA HIS A 235 -10.45 12.89 -12.05
C HIS A 235 -9.19 12.83 -11.18
N ILE A 236 -8.64 14.00 -10.86
CA ILE A 236 -7.54 14.13 -9.91
C ILE A 236 -8.20 14.47 -8.59
N ILE A 237 -8.29 13.47 -7.73
CA ILE A 237 -8.81 13.60 -6.37
C ILE A 237 -7.63 13.93 -5.46
N GLU A 238 -7.73 15.07 -4.78
CA GLU A 238 -6.78 15.46 -3.73
C GLU A 238 -6.82 14.43 -2.59
N PRO A 239 -5.69 14.18 -1.90
CA PRO A 239 -5.72 13.33 -0.72
C PRO A 239 -6.57 14.02 0.33
N VAL A 240 -7.55 13.30 0.89
CA VAL A 240 -8.38 13.80 2.00
C VAL A 240 -7.85 13.27 3.32
N PHE A 241 -8.01 14.04 4.40
CA PHE A 241 -7.60 13.60 5.74
C PHE A 241 -8.54 12.49 6.20
N GLU A 242 -8.10 11.24 6.12
CA GLU A 242 -8.88 10.12 6.62
C GLU A 242 -8.77 10.03 8.14
N THR A 243 -9.91 10.04 8.84
CA THR A 243 -9.99 9.78 10.29
C THR A 243 -10.88 8.59 10.59
N ARG A 244 -10.56 7.83 11.65
CA ARG A 244 -11.45 6.74 12.11
C ARG A 244 -12.58 7.30 12.97
N GLY A 245 -13.77 6.75 12.80
CA GLY A 245 -14.80 6.80 13.83
C GLY A 245 -14.40 5.95 15.05
N HIS A 246 -14.95 6.28 16.20
CA HIS A 246 -14.61 5.72 17.53
C HIS A 246 -14.85 4.21 17.70
N ASP A 247 -15.50 3.55 16.75
CA ASP A 247 -15.98 2.18 16.91
C ASP A 247 -15.64 1.34 15.67
N LEU A 248 -15.20 0.10 15.89
CA LEU A 248 -15.08 -0.94 14.86
C LEU A 248 -16.43 -1.25 14.18
N SER A 249 -17.54 -0.73 14.72
CA SER A 249 -18.89 -0.79 14.16
C SER A 249 -19.28 0.43 13.29
N GLU A 250 -18.52 1.53 13.28
CA GLU A 250 -18.80 2.68 12.41
C GLU A 250 -18.30 2.43 10.97
N PRO A 251 -19.11 2.73 9.93
CA PRO A 251 -18.74 2.48 8.55
C PRO A 251 -17.79 3.57 8.01
N MET A 252 -16.67 3.12 7.45
CA MET A 252 -15.64 3.85 6.68
C MET A 252 -14.92 5.03 7.38
N PRO A 253 -13.65 5.30 7.00
CA PRO A 253 -12.96 6.52 7.41
C PRO A 253 -13.80 7.76 7.05
N ARG A 254 -13.91 8.72 7.97
CA ARG A 254 -14.47 10.04 7.67
C ARG A 254 -13.37 10.88 7.06
N HIS A 255 -13.62 11.32 5.83
CA HIS A 255 -12.85 12.33 5.13
C HIS A 255 -13.06 13.69 5.82
N LEU A 256 -12.00 14.26 6.40
CA LEU A 256 -12.00 15.62 6.95
C LEU A 256 -11.38 16.59 5.94
N SER A 257 -11.96 17.78 5.84
CA SER A 257 -11.28 18.92 5.23
C SER A 257 -10.08 19.36 6.07
N TYR A 258 -9.14 20.10 5.46
CA TYR A 258 -8.03 20.74 6.18
C TYR A 258 -8.49 21.51 7.42
N THR A 259 -9.60 22.23 7.30
CA THR A 259 -10.14 23.07 8.38
C THR A 259 -10.66 22.20 9.52
N GLU A 260 -11.46 21.17 9.23
CA GLU A 260 -11.96 20.25 10.25
C GLU A 260 -10.82 19.49 10.95
N HIS A 261 -9.79 19.09 10.20
CA HIS A 261 -8.64 18.43 10.81
C HIS A 261 -7.84 19.36 11.72
N MET A 262 -7.59 20.60 11.28
CA MET A 262 -6.92 21.61 12.10
C MET A 262 -7.72 21.98 13.35
N GLU A 263 -9.05 22.02 13.28
CA GLU A 263 -9.92 22.24 14.44
C GLU A 263 -9.80 21.10 15.45
N ARG A 264 -9.76 19.84 14.99
CA ARG A 264 -9.52 18.69 15.88
C ARG A 264 -8.14 18.72 16.52
N ILE A 265 -7.10 19.00 15.74
CA ILE A 265 -5.73 19.12 16.24
C ILE A 265 -5.62 20.26 17.26
N ALA A 266 -6.26 21.40 16.99
CA ALA A 266 -6.31 22.54 17.92
C ALA A 266 -7.02 22.19 19.24
N ALA A 267 -8.10 21.41 19.19
CA ALA A 267 -8.78 20.90 20.39
C ALA A 267 -7.86 20.01 21.25
N LEU A 268 -6.87 19.36 20.64
CA LEU A 268 -5.84 18.56 21.30
C LEU A 268 -4.63 19.38 21.78
N GLY A 269 -4.69 20.71 21.68
CA GLY A 269 -3.60 21.62 22.08
C GLY A 269 -2.38 21.59 21.15
N ARG A 270 -2.55 21.05 19.94
CA ARG A 270 -1.52 20.99 18.91
C ARG A 270 -1.87 21.96 17.77
N ASN A 271 -0.91 22.34 16.95
CA ASN A 271 -1.10 23.41 15.95
C ASN A 271 -0.62 23.05 14.54
N ALA A 272 -0.20 21.80 14.29
CA ALA A 272 0.31 21.41 12.98
C ALA A 272 -0.01 19.95 12.63
N ALA A 273 -0.83 19.76 11.59
CA ALA A 273 -1.12 18.48 10.94
C ALA A 273 0.03 18.02 10.04
N ALA A 274 0.18 16.71 9.87
CA ALA A 274 1.21 16.10 9.03
C ALA A 274 0.70 14.82 8.33
N HIS A 275 0.99 14.70 7.03
CA HIS A 275 0.54 13.61 6.16
C HIS A 275 1.68 13.10 5.30
N ILE A 276 1.85 11.78 5.24
CA ILE A 276 2.70 11.19 4.21
C ILE A 276 1.97 11.27 2.86
N LEU A 277 2.70 11.69 1.84
CA LEU A 277 2.21 11.66 0.47
C LEU A 277 2.54 10.30 -0.16
N GLY A 278 1.52 9.65 -0.69
CA GLY A 278 1.62 8.48 -1.55
C GLY A 278 0.90 8.71 -2.87
N ILE A 279 1.00 7.72 -3.75
CA ILE A 279 0.31 7.74 -5.04
C ILE A 279 -0.42 6.43 -5.28
N GLY A 280 -1.65 6.52 -5.78
CA GLY A 280 -2.57 5.40 -5.92
C GLY A 280 -2.29 4.47 -7.09
N ASP A 281 -2.98 3.32 -7.08
CA ASP A 281 -3.07 2.38 -8.19
C ASP A 281 -3.97 2.98 -9.30
N PHE A 282 -3.36 3.15 -10.47
CA PHE A 282 -4.00 3.70 -11.66
C PHE A 282 -5.25 2.90 -12.10
N GLN A 283 -5.22 1.56 -12.11
CA GLN A 283 -6.39 0.76 -12.50
C GLN A 283 -7.52 0.87 -11.48
N ALA A 284 -7.18 0.87 -10.19
CA ALA A 284 -8.16 1.05 -9.12
C ALA A 284 -8.88 2.41 -9.23
N LEU A 285 -8.14 3.47 -9.60
CA LEU A 285 -8.66 4.82 -9.82
C LEU A 285 -9.84 4.83 -10.81
N TYR A 286 -9.67 4.19 -11.96
CA TYR A 286 -10.66 4.19 -13.04
C TYR A 286 -11.67 3.03 -12.97
N ALA A 287 -11.44 2.02 -12.12
CA ALA A 287 -12.42 0.96 -11.86
C ALA A 287 -13.45 1.33 -10.77
N ARG A 288 -13.06 2.15 -9.78
CA ARG A 288 -13.86 2.38 -8.55
C ARG A 288 -14.04 3.85 -8.12
N ARG A 289 -13.56 4.84 -8.89
CA ARG A 289 -13.49 6.26 -8.47
C ARG A 289 -12.59 6.46 -7.24
N ASN A 290 -11.41 5.86 -7.24
CA ASN A 290 -10.45 6.00 -6.13
C ASN A 290 -9.55 7.23 -6.31
N GLU A 291 -8.84 7.63 -5.25
CA GLU A 291 -8.03 8.85 -5.20
C GLU A 291 -6.65 8.68 -5.87
N MET A 292 -6.17 9.71 -6.58
CA MET A 292 -4.86 9.68 -7.27
C MET A 292 -3.72 9.79 -6.29
N LEU A 293 -3.82 10.80 -5.42
CA LEU A 293 -2.92 10.98 -4.30
C LEU A 293 -3.56 10.29 -3.11
N ILE A 294 -2.77 9.54 -2.37
CA ILE A 294 -3.24 8.81 -1.20
C ILE A 294 -2.40 9.21 0.01
N SER A 295 -3.02 9.26 1.18
CA SER A 295 -2.29 9.28 2.45
C SER A 295 -2.33 7.85 3.00
N PRO A 296 -1.18 7.15 3.16
CA PRO A 296 -1.20 5.85 3.82
C PRO A 296 -1.77 6.03 5.23
N TYR A 297 -2.81 5.26 5.56
CA TYR A 297 -3.44 5.32 6.86
C TYR A 297 -2.62 4.54 7.89
N PHE A 298 -2.28 5.18 9.01
CA PHE A 298 -1.30 4.70 9.99
C PHE A 298 -1.88 3.81 11.10
N ALA A 299 -3.19 3.87 11.31
CA ALA A 299 -3.83 3.26 12.48
C ALA A 299 -4.72 2.05 12.15
N ASP A 300 -4.62 1.51 10.93
CA ASP A 300 -5.29 0.26 10.58
C ASP A 300 -4.24 -0.86 10.40
N PRO A 301 -4.27 -1.91 11.24
CA PRO A 301 -3.50 -3.14 11.04
C PRO A 301 -3.73 -3.83 9.69
N GLY A 302 -4.74 -3.40 8.91
CA GLY A 302 -4.98 -3.81 7.53
C GLY A 302 -4.38 -2.92 6.43
N SER A 303 -3.78 -1.78 6.77
CA SER A 303 -3.22 -0.84 5.78
C SER A 303 -1.89 -1.31 5.22
N PHE A 304 -1.85 -1.58 3.91
CA PHE A 304 -0.64 -2.00 3.21
C PHE A 304 0.24 -0.78 2.89
N SER A 305 1.42 -0.69 3.49
CA SER A 305 2.44 0.32 3.19
C SER A 305 3.42 -0.22 2.15
N ASN A 306 3.76 0.58 1.14
CA ASN A 306 4.59 0.12 0.03
C ASN A 306 5.62 1.18 -0.37
N PHE A 307 6.70 1.29 0.42
CA PHE A 307 7.77 2.24 0.16
C PHE A 307 8.63 1.82 -1.01
N VAL A 308 9.15 2.79 -1.76
CA VAL A 308 10.09 2.53 -2.85
C VAL A 308 11.52 2.83 -2.38
N ALA A 309 12.41 1.86 -2.50
CA ALA A 309 13.81 1.97 -2.17
C ALA A 309 14.63 2.45 -3.38
N VAL A 310 15.51 3.43 -3.16
CA VAL A 310 16.40 4.01 -4.17
C VAL A 310 17.86 3.77 -3.74
N PRO A 311 18.55 2.78 -4.34
CA PRO A 311 19.99 2.63 -4.12
C PRO A 311 20.79 3.84 -4.61
N LYS A 312 21.97 4.09 -4.04
CA LYS A 312 22.87 5.17 -4.50
C LYS A 312 23.16 5.14 -6.01
N GLU A 313 23.34 3.94 -6.55
CA GLU A 313 23.60 3.68 -7.97
C GLU A 313 22.31 3.37 -8.73
N ALA A 314 21.17 3.95 -8.32
CA ALA A 314 19.88 3.63 -8.93
C ALA A 314 19.80 4.06 -10.39
N ASP A 315 19.15 3.23 -11.21
CA ASP A 315 18.72 3.58 -12.57
C ASP A 315 17.20 3.74 -12.58
N ILE A 316 16.72 4.98 -12.51
CA ILE A 316 15.28 5.32 -12.55
C ILE A 316 14.63 4.81 -13.84
N GLU A 317 15.37 4.73 -14.95
CA GLU A 317 14.85 4.25 -16.23
C GLU A 317 14.63 2.73 -16.25
N ALA A 318 15.20 2.00 -15.27
CA ALA A 318 14.88 0.59 -15.04
C ALA A 318 13.47 0.40 -14.40
N GLY A 319 12.83 1.48 -13.95
CA GLY A 319 11.50 1.48 -13.36
C GLY A 319 11.46 0.92 -11.93
N ILE A 320 10.25 0.60 -11.46
CA ILE A 320 9.99 0.10 -10.10
C ILE A 320 9.77 -1.42 -10.13
N GLY A 321 10.73 -2.17 -9.59
CA GLY A 321 10.58 -3.59 -9.26
C GLY A 321 9.84 -3.79 -7.93
N LYS A 322 9.63 -5.05 -7.54
CA LYS A 322 8.95 -5.41 -6.28
C LYS A 322 9.83 -6.38 -5.49
N LEU A 323 10.10 -6.05 -4.24
CA LEU A 323 10.72 -6.98 -3.30
C LEU A 323 9.74 -8.12 -2.95
N PRO A 324 10.23 -9.36 -2.81
CA PRO A 324 9.39 -10.47 -2.42
C PRO A 324 8.79 -10.25 -1.03
N THR A 325 7.51 -10.61 -0.88
CA THR A 325 6.84 -10.67 0.43
C THR A 325 6.95 -12.07 1.02
N ALA A 326 6.83 -12.19 2.34
CA ALA A 326 6.80 -13.49 3.03
C ALA A 326 5.67 -14.40 2.50
N GLU A 327 4.50 -13.84 2.19
CA GLU A 327 3.38 -14.59 1.61
C GLU A 327 3.73 -15.14 0.21
N GLU A 328 4.36 -14.33 -0.64
CA GLU A 328 4.80 -14.77 -1.97
C GLU A 328 5.82 -15.93 -1.88
N ILE A 329 6.89 -15.77 -1.09
CA ILE A 329 7.95 -16.78 -1.03
C ILE A 329 7.49 -18.10 -0.39
N LEU A 330 6.61 -18.03 0.63
CA LEU A 330 6.05 -19.20 1.27
C LEU A 330 5.01 -19.91 0.39
N SER A 331 4.31 -19.16 -0.47
CA SER A 331 3.38 -19.75 -1.43
C SER A 331 4.06 -20.37 -2.66
N GLU A 332 5.26 -19.92 -2.99
CA GLU A 332 6.07 -20.46 -4.10
C GLU A 332 6.91 -21.67 -3.68
N ASP A 333 7.65 -21.59 -2.56
CA ASP A 333 8.58 -22.62 -2.10
C ASP A 333 8.66 -22.70 -0.55
N PRO A 334 7.63 -23.24 0.11
CA PRO A 334 7.58 -23.29 1.58
C PRO A 334 8.67 -24.17 2.20
N GLU A 335 9.16 -25.19 1.47
CA GLU A 335 10.15 -26.13 2.01
C GLU A 335 11.52 -25.50 2.26
N ARG A 336 11.90 -24.54 1.39
CA ARG A 336 13.16 -23.79 1.54
C ARG A 336 13.25 -23.07 2.88
N PHE A 337 12.11 -22.71 3.47
CA PHE A 337 12.04 -21.96 4.73
C PHE A 337 11.72 -22.84 5.95
N MET A 338 11.53 -24.16 5.76
CA MET A 338 11.21 -25.05 6.88
C MET A 338 12.35 -25.11 7.90
N ARG A 339 12.01 -24.92 9.18
CA ARG A 339 12.94 -25.00 10.32
C ARG A 339 12.69 -26.23 11.18
N SER A 340 13.71 -26.68 11.90
CA SER A 340 13.56 -27.78 12.87
C SER A 340 12.60 -27.37 13.98
N THR A 341 11.82 -28.33 14.46
CA THR A 341 10.96 -28.22 15.65
C THR A 341 11.59 -28.85 16.89
N ASP A 342 12.88 -29.23 16.82
CA ASP A 342 13.60 -29.81 17.95
C ASP A 342 13.53 -28.90 19.19
N GLY A 343 13.02 -29.44 20.29
CA GLY A 343 12.84 -28.70 21.54
C GLY A 343 11.52 -27.90 21.64
N GLU A 344 10.70 -27.86 20.59
CA GLU A 344 9.34 -27.31 20.66
C GLU A 344 8.36 -28.37 21.20
N ASN A 345 7.39 -27.95 22.03
CA ASN A 345 6.30 -28.84 22.44
C ASN A 345 5.25 -28.93 21.33
N VAL A 346 5.48 -29.81 20.36
CA VAL A 346 4.64 -29.94 19.17
C VAL A 346 3.37 -30.74 19.48
N SER A 347 2.22 -30.06 19.45
CA SER A 347 0.90 -30.71 19.52
C SER A 347 0.06 -30.37 18.29
N VAL A 348 -0.21 -31.38 17.45
CA VAL A 348 -1.02 -31.20 16.24
C VAL A 348 -2.51 -31.23 16.58
N ILE A 349 -3.22 -30.14 16.29
CA ILE A 349 -4.66 -30.02 16.55
C ILE A 349 -5.45 -30.68 15.42
N THR A 350 -6.07 -31.84 15.72
CA THR A 350 -6.80 -32.60 14.70
C THR A 350 -8.32 -32.35 14.72
N PRO A 351 -9.01 -32.49 13.56
CA PRO A 351 -8.44 -32.74 12.24
C PRO A 351 -7.74 -31.50 11.65
N VAL A 352 -6.59 -31.68 10.97
CA VAL A 352 -5.87 -30.59 10.30
C VAL A 352 -6.46 -30.31 8.91
N ARG A 353 -6.47 -29.05 8.48
CA ARG A 353 -6.79 -28.69 7.10
C ARG A 353 -5.57 -28.92 6.22
N LEU A 354 -5.75 -29.55 5.07
CA LEU A 354 -4.69 -29.76 4.09
C LEU A 354 -4.69 -28.63 3.04
N GLY A 355 -3.51 -28.30 2.54
CA GLY A 355 -3.28 -27.41 1.39
C GLY A 355 -2.21 -27.99 0.48
N ASP A 356 -2.28 -27.68 -0.81
CA ASP A 356 -1.37 -28.20 -1.81
C ASP A 356 -0.59 -27.03 -2.45
N ILE A 357 0.74 -27.14 -2.48
CA ILE A 357 1.67 -26.14 -3.03
C ILE A 357 2.83 -26.87 -3.70
N GLY A 358 3.22 -26.44 -4.91
CA GLY A 358 4.39 -27.00 -5.60
C GLY A 358 4.32 -28.52 -5.84
N GLY A 359 3.11 -29.07 -5.98
CA GLY A 359 2.89 -30.52 -6.12
C GLY A 359 3.03 -31.33 -4.83
N LYS A 360 3.16 -30.67 -3.68
CA LYS A 360 3.26 -31.29 -2.36
C LYS A 360 2.07 -30.91 -1.48
N THR A 361 1.75 -31.77 -0.52
CA THR A 361 0.69 -31.53 0.45
C THR A 361 1.28 -31.09 1.79
N PHE A 362 0.71 -30.04 2.35
CA PHE A 362 1.02 -29.52 3.67
C PHE A 362 -0.22 -29.48 4.55
N THR A 363 -0.02 -29.47 5.87
CA THR A 363 -1.05 -29.01 6.80
C THR A 363 -1.08 -27.48 6.81
N ARG A 364 -2.23 -26.89 7.09
CA ARG A 364 -2.36 -25.48 7.43
C ARG A 364 -2.26 -25.28 8.93
N TYR A 365 -1.74 -24.13 9.35
CA TYR A 365 -1.78 -23.74 10.75
C TYR A 365 -3.22 -23.73 11.30
N PRO A 366 -3.41 -24.02 12.59
CA PRO A 366 -4.72 -23.91 13.22
C PRO A 366 -5.31 -22.50 13.07
N LYS A 367 -6.64 -22.43 12.98
CA LYS A 367 -7.40 -21.18 13.04
C LYS A 367 -7.08 -20.42 14.33
N ASP A 368 -7.08 -19.09 14.27
CA ASP A 368 -6.82 -18.22 15.44
C ASP A 368 -7.82 -18.45 16.58
N SER A 369 -9.04 -18.89 16.25
CA SER A 369 -9.99 -19.43 17.22
C SER A 369 -10.52 -20.80 16.83
N LEU A 370 -10.42 -21.75 17.76
CA LEU A 370 -11.03 -23.08 17.61
C LEU A 370 -12.49 -23.11 18.07
N LYS A 371 -12.89 -22.16 18.93
CA LYS A 371 -14.19 -22.12 19.60
C LYS A 371 -15.19 -21.17 18.92
N LYS A 372 -14.70 -20.16 18.20
CA LYS A 372 -15.53 -19.21 17.45
C LYS A 372 -15.39 -19.47 15.95
N PRO A 373 -16.42 -19.18 15.14
CA PRO A 373 -16.28 -19.20 13.69
C PRO A 373 -15.15 -18.27 13.26
N TYR A 374 -14.15 -18.81 12.57
CA TYR A 374 -13.01 -18.04 12.09
C TYR A 374 -12.60 -18.53 10.70
N MET A 375 -11.89 -17.67 9.95
CA MET A 375 -11.30 -18.08 8.69
C MET A 375 -10.20 -19.12 8.93
N ASP A 376 -9.92 -19.94 7.93
CA ASP A 376 -8.71 -20.76 7.96
C ASP A 376 -7.47 -19.91 7.76
N SER A 377 -6.37 -20.30 8.40
CA SER A 377 -5.06 -19.72 8.10
C SER A 377 -4.68 -19.97 6.64
N SER A 378 -4.14 -18.94 5.99
CA SER A 378 -3.47 -19.04 4.69
C SER A 378 -2.18 -19.83 4.78
N ASP A 379 -1.52 -19.81 5.95
CA ASP A 379 -0.16 -20.32 6.14
C ASP A 379 -0.12 -21.85 6.24
N MET A 380 0.91 -22.42 5.60
CA MET A 380 1.25 -23.85 5.69
C MET A 380 2.15 -24.10 6.89
N GLU A 381 2.09 -25.31 7.45
CA GLU A 381 2.84 -25.68 8.65
C GLU A 381 3.71 -26.93 8.43
N TYR A 382 3.13 -28.13 8.34
CA TYR A 382 3.90 -29.37 8.25
C TYR A 382 3.78 -30.03 6.88
N LEU A 383 4.85 -30.67 6.43
CA LEU A 383 4.81 -31.51 5.23
C LEU A 383 4.00 -32.78 5.51
N VAL A 384 3.16 -33.19 4.56
CA VAL A 384 2.41 -34.44 4.63
C VAL A 384 3.06 -35.48 3.73
N LYS A 385 3.60 -36.54 4.35
CA LYS A 385 4.31 -37.63 3.66
C LYS A 385 3.38 -38.49 2.82
N SER A 386 2.18 -38.72 3.33
CA SER A 386 1.12 -39.45 2.62
C SER A 386 -0.25 -39.03 3.13
N CYS A 387 -1.26 -39.07 2.26
CA CYS A 387 -2.65 -38.88 2.68
C CYS A 387 -3.58 -39.81 1.90
N THR A 388 -4.40 -40.57 2.62
CA THR A 388 -5.39 -41.47 2.01
C THR A 388 -6.80 -41.01 2.37
N PRO A 389 -7.72 -40.90 1.39
CA PRO A 389 -9.12 -40.56 1.68
C PRO A 389 -9.74 -41.54 2.68
N VAL A 390 -10.58 -41.04 3.59
CA VAL A 390 -11.31 -41.82 4.59
C VAL A 390 -12.78 -41.49 4.50
N GLY A 391 -13.58 -42.49 4.11
CA GLY A 391 -15.03 -42.34 3.94
C GLY A 391 -15.41 -41.42 2.78
N GLU A 392 -16.72 -41.27 2.59
CA GLU A 392 -17.30 -40.36 1.61
C GLU A 392 -17.19 -38.90 2.04
N CYS A 393 -17.27 -37.99 1.07
CA CYS A 393 -17.42 -36.57 1.31
C CYS A 393 -18.57 -36.28 2.28
N LYS A 394 -18.36 -35.31 3.17
CA LYS A 394 -19.36 -34.84 4.14
C LYS A 394 -19.58 -33.36 3.97
N THR A 395 -20.78 -32.91 4.30
CA THR A 395 -21.14 -31.50 4.23
C THR A 395 -21.44 -30.94 5.61
N PHE A 396 -21.15 -29.66 5.79
CA PHE A 396 -21.65 -28.88 6.91
C PHE A 396 -22.08 -27.50 6.41
N MET A 397 -22.94 -26.83 7.18
CA MET A 397 -23.42 -25.50 6.86
C MET A 397 -22.62 -24.45 7.62
N VAL A 398 -22.40 -23.32 6.96
CA VAL A 398 -21.81 -22.10 7.54
C VAL A 398 -22.75 -20.94 7.33
N ASP A 399 -22.71 -19.98 8.25
CA ASP A 399 -23.43 -18.71 8.10
C ASP A 399 -22.79 -17.89 6.98
N GLU A 400 -23.60 -17.22 6.17
CA GLU A 400 -23.18 -16.48 4.99
C GLU A 400 -22.76 -15.06 5.39
N GLU A 401 -21.53 -14.94 5.88
CA GLU A 401 -20.81 -13.67 5.92
C GLU A 401 -19.74 -13.64 4.81
N PHE A 402 -19.30 -12.44 4.42
CA PHE A 402 -18.08 -12.27 3.63
C PHE A 402 -16.97 -13.13 4.28
N PHE A 403 -16.36 -14.03 3.49
CA PHE A 403 -15.36 -15.04 3.88
C PHE A 403 -15.88 -16.30 4.61
N LEU A 404 -15.27 -17.46 4.28
CA LEU A 404 -15.66 -18.77 4.82
C LEU A 404 -15.26 -18.94 6.29
N ARG A 405 -16.16 -18.58 7.22
CA ARG A 405 -15.96 -18.67 8.67
C ARG A 405 -16.66 -19.88 9.27
N TYR A 406 -15.93 -20.72 9.99
CA TYR A 406 -16.48 -21.91 10.66
C TYR A 406 -15.61 -22.36 11.83
N THR A 407 -16.18 -23.15 12.74
CA THR A 407 -15.48 -23.73 13.90
C THR A 407 -14.88 -25.08 13.54
N LEU A 408 -13.77 -25.45 14.19
CA LEU A 408 -13.21 -26.79 14.04
C LEU A 408 -14.15 -27.87 14.57
N ASP A 409 -15.00 -27.53 15.55
CA ASP A 409 -15.97 -28.46 16.12
C ASP A 409 -17.07 -28.87 15.12
N GLN A 410 -17.48 -27.99 14.19
CA GLN A 410 -18.36 -28.37 13.09
C GLN A 410 -17.76 -29.48 12.23
N VAL A 411 -16.47 -29.37 11.90
CA VAL A 411 -15.74 -30.40 11.14
C VAL A 411 -15.58 -31.68 11.96
N ARG A 412 -15.28 -31.58 13.26
CA ARG A 412 -15.13 -32.74 14.15
C ARG A 412 -16.40 -33.58 14.27
N ARG A 413 -17.58 -32.95 14.26
CA ARG A 413 -18.88 -33.66 14.35
C ARG A 413 -19.15 -34.59 13.17
N ILE A 414 -18.69 -34.22 11.98
CA ILE A 414 -18.88 -35.01 10.75
C ILE A 414 -17.68 -35.90 10.41
N LYS A 415 -16.62 -35.86 11.23
CA LYS A 415 -15.36 -36.57 11.00
C LYS A 415 -15.53 -38.09 11.14
N PRO A 416 -15.20 -38.90 10.12
CA PRO A 416 -15.22 -40.35 10.23
C PRO A 416 -14.12 -40.86 11.17
N ARG A 417 -14.35 -42.02 11.78
CA ARG A 417 -13.38 -42.66 12.68
C ARG A 417 -12.08 -42.94 11.93
N GLY A 418 -10.94 -42.59 12.53
CA GLY A 418 -9.61 -42.81 11.96
C GLY A 418 -9.10 -41.68 11.04
N ALA A 419 -9.93 -40.70 10.69
CA ALA A 419 -9.46 -39.49 10.00
C ALA A 419 -8.79 -38.50 10.98
N ASN A 420 -7.70 -37.89 10.51
CA ASN A 420 -6.95 -36.85 11.22
C ASN A 420 -6.74 -35.58 10.38
N ALA A 421 -7.19 -35.55 9.12
CA ALA A 421 -7.06 -34.40 8.23
C ALA A 421 -8.29 -34.25 7.32
N TYR A 422 -8.46 -33.08 6.71
CA TYR A 422 -9.53 -32.80 5.74
C TYR A 422 -9.14 -31.76 4.68
N ARG A 423 -9.81 -31.80 3.53
CA ARG A 423 -9.80 -30.74 2.49
C ARG A 423 -11.22 -30.21 2.29
N ILE A 424 -11.34 -28.92 1.99
CA ILE A 424 -12.57 -28.37 1.41
C ILE A 424 -12.50 -28.65 -0.08
N VAL A 425 -13.47 -29.38 -0.61
CA VAL A 425 -13.51 -29.83 -2.01
C VAL A 425 -14.56 -29.08 -2.83
N ASP A 426 -15.57 -28.51 -2.17
CA ASP A 426 -16.59 -27.70 -2.82
C ASP A 426 -17.18 -26.69 -1.82
N ILE A 427 -17.50 -25.50 -2.32
CA ILE A 427 -18.25 -24.45 -1.63
C ILE A 427 -19.50 -24.25 -2.50
N GLY A 428 -20.58 -24.92 -2.12
CA GLY A 428 -21.80 -24.98 -2.91
C GLY A 428 -22.57 -23.66 -2.90
N ASN A 429 -23.67 -23.63 -3.65
CA ASN A 429 -24.60 -22.51 -3.67
C ASN A 429 -25.33 -22.35 -2.33
N ARG A 430 -25.96 -21.18 -2.14
CA ARG A 430 -26.84 -20.89 -1.01
C ARG A 430 -27.80 -22.03 -0.74
N HIS A 431 -27.97 -22.37 0.52
CA HIS A 431 -28.88 -23.44 0.92
C HIS A 431 -30.32 -23.08 0.53
N GLU A 432 -30.93 -23.87 -0.37
CA GLU A 432 -32.23 -23.58 -1.00
C GLU A 432 -33.37 -23.30 0.00
N HIS A 433 -33.28 -23.89 1.20
CA HIS A 433 -34.31 -23.78 2.24
C HIS A 433 -33.87 -23.00 3.50
N LYS A 434 -32.65 -22.41 3.50
CA LYS A 434 -32.13 -21.62 4.62
C LYS A 434 -31.35 -20.42 4.09
N PRO A 435 -32.03 -19.29 3.85
CA PRO A 435 -31.38 -18.04 3.45
C PRO A 435 -30.28 -17.66 4.44
N GLY A 436 -29.13 -17.23 3.94
CA GLY A 436 -27.97 -16.87 4.76
C GLY A 436 -27.09 -18.05 5.18
N TYR A 437 -27.21 -19.22 4.56
CA TYR A 437 -26.30 -20.35 4.81
C TYR A 437 -25.70 -20.90 3.53
N THR A 438 -24.42 -21.26 3.60
CA THR A 438 -23.68 -21.92 2.51
C THR A 438 -23.32 -23.34 2.90
N LEU A 439 -23.43 -24.27 1.94
CA LEU A 439 -23.02 -25.66 2.10
C LEU A 439 -21.54 -25.82 1.75
N VAL A 440 -20.77 -26.41 2.66
CA VAL A 440 -19.34 -26.67 2.48
C VAL A 440 -19.12 -28.16 2.46
N THR A 441 -18.53 -28.67 1.38
CA THR A 441 -18.21 -30.09 1.23
C THR A 441 -16.74 -30.32 1.57
N VAL A 442 -16.50 -31.31 2.42
CA VAL A 442 -15.15 -31.73 2.82
C VAL A 442 -14.91 -33.21 2.55
N GLN A 443 -13.69 -33.53 2.12
CA GLN A 443 -13.15 -34.89 2.09
C GLN A 443 -12.21 -35.09 3.27
N PHE A 444 -12.41 -36.16 4.03
CA PHE A 444 -11.54 -36.52 5.14
C PHE A 444 -10.42 -37.45 4.69
N PHE A 445 -9.29 -37.37 5.40
CA PHE A 445 -8.08 -38.14 5.11
C PHE A 445 -7.47 -38.71 6.40
N LYS A 446 -6.74 -39.81 6.23
CA LYS A 446 -5.69 -40.25 7.14
C LYS A 446 -4.36 -39.78 6.57
N ALA A 447 -3.76 -38.79 7.19
CA ALA A 447 -2.51 -38.15 6.79
C ALA A 447 -1.37 -38.57 7.72
N ASP A 448 -0.21 -38.88 7.14
CA ASP A 448 1.07 -39.02 7.83
C ASP A 448 1.79 -37.66 7.78
N ILE A 449 1.92 -37.01 8.93
CA ILE A 449 2.38 -35.62 9.05
C ILE A 449 3.80 -35.63 9.58
N ASP A 450 4.73 -35.00 8.86
CA ASP A 450 6.10 -34.82 9.34
C ASP A 450 6.19 -33.62 10.29
N THR A 451 6.26 -33.89 11.58
CA THR A 451 6.39 -32.84 12.60
C THR A 451 7.82 -32.48 12.95
N SER A 452 8.83 -33.06 12.28
CA SER A 452 10.26 -32.79 12.57
C SER A 452 10.72 -31.40 12.11
N ARG A 453 10.03 -30.84 11.12
CA ARG A 453 10.26 -29.50 10.59
C ARG A 453 8.94 -28.83 10.30
N ARG A 454 8.88 -27.51 10.48
CA ARG A 454 7.71 -26.70 10.13
C ARG A 454 8.07 -25.54 9.23
N VAL A 455 7.15 -25.23 8.32
CA VAL A 455 7.11 -23.97 7.58
C VAL A 455 6.77 -22.87 8.60
N PRO A 456 7.61 -21.85 8.76
CA PRO A 456 7.30 -20.70 9.60
C PRO A 456 6.07 -19.94 9.10
N ARG A 457 5.38 -19.23 10.01
CA ARG A 457 4.26 -18.34 9.62
C ARG A 457 4.75 -17.16 8.81
N THR A 458 3.86 -16.54 8.04
CA THR A 458 4.18 -15.32 7.26
C THR A 458 4.76 -14.22 8.16
N GLU A 459 4.19 -14.04 9.36
CA GLU A 459 4.64 -13.06 10.36
C GLU A 459 6.01 -13.40 10.96
N GLU A 460 6.44 -14.67 10.94
CA GLU A 460 7.73 -15.09 11.47
C GLU A 460 8.90 -14.80 10.50
N ILE A 461 8.61 -14.55 9.21
CA ILE A 461 9.63 -14.22 8.19
C ILE A 461 9.48 -12.79 7.68
N SER A 462 8.36 -12.10 7.91
CA SER A 462 8.11 -10.76 7.36
C SER A 462 9.19 -9.74 7.72
N THR A 463 9.99 -9.99 8.76
CA THR A 463 11.11 -9.16 9.24
C THR A 463 12.50 -9.73 8.93
N ASP A 464 12.60 -10.95 8.36
CA ASP A 464 13.88 -11.56 7.94
C ASP A 464 14.22 -11.15 6.51
N PHE A 465 14.60 -9.87 6.36
CA PHE A 465 14.82 -9.25 5.05
C PHE A 465 15.90 -9.94 4.22
N ASP A 466 16.94 -10.45 4.87
CA ASP A 466 18.05 -11.12 4.19
C ASP A 466 17.56 -12.41 3.53
N LYS A 467 16.76 -13.23 4.24
CA LYS A 467 16.11 -14.41 3.63
C LYS A 467 15.13 -14.05 2.53
N LEU A 468 14.36 -12.97 2.71
CA LEU A 468 13.42 -12.52 1.69
C LEU A 468 14.15 -12.13 0.40
N MET A 469 15.23 -11.36 0.49
CA MET A 469 16.03 -10.96 -0.67
C MET A 469 16.74 -12.15 -1.33
N ASP A 470 17.31 -13.05 -0.54
CA ASP A 470 17.97 -14.26 -1.03
C ASP A 470 17.01 -15.20 -1.77
N ALA A 471 15.72 -15.20 -1.40
CA ALA A 471 14.70 -16.03 -2.02
C ALA A 471 14.66 -15.87 -3.55
N ARG A 472 14.81 -14.62 -4.03
CA ARG A 472 14.77 -14.28 -5.46
C ARG A 472 16.13 -13.86 -6.03
N GLY A 473 17.23 -14.14 -5.33
CA GLY A 473 18.58 -13.77 -5.78
C GLY A 473 18.78 -12.26 -5.90
N VAL A 474 18.05 -11.48 -5.10
CA VAL A 474 18.17 -10.02 -5.04
C VAL A 474 19.50 -9.71 -4.36
N ARG A 475 20.51 -9.29 -5.14
CA ARG A 475 21.83 -8.94 -4.60
C ARG A 475 21.78 -7.59 -3.87
N TYR A 476 22.25 -7.57 -2.63
CA TYR A 476 22.51 -6.35 -1.84
C TYR A 476 23.93 -6.42 -1.26
N GLN A 477 24.49 -5.27 -0.85
CA GLN A 477 25.78 -5.25 -0.15
C GLN A 477 25.56 -5.67 1.31
N ASN A 478 26.16 -6.79 1.72
CA ASN A 478 26.23 -7.17 3.12
C ASN A 478 27.27 -6.28 3.83
N ASN A 479 26.84 -5.49 4.81
CA ASN A 479 27.73 -4.86 5.80
C ASN A 479 28.09 -5.87 6.89
N SER A 480 28.76 -6.94 6.52
CA SER A 480 29.28 -7.93 7.47
C SER A 480 30.51 -8.65 6.93
N ASP A 481 31.49 -7.88 6.46
CA ASP A 481 32.90 -8.29 6.42
C ASP A 481 33.75 -7.08 6.84
N ASN A 482 33.84 -6.87 8.15
CA ASN A 482 34.96 -6.18 8.80
C ASN A 482 35.21 -6.79 10.18
#